data_AF-A0A7C6HB57-F1
#
_entry.id   AF-A0A7C6HB57-F1
#
_cell.length_a   1.000
_cell.length_b   1.000
_cell.length_c   1.000
_cell.angle_alpha   90.00
_cell.angle_beta   90.00
_cell.angle_gamma   90.00
#
_symmetry.space_group_name_H-M   'P 1'
#
loop_
_entity.id
_entity.type
_entity.pdbx_description
1 polymer ?
#
loop_
_entity_poly.entity_id
_entity_poly.type
_entity_poly.pdbx_seq_one_letter_code
_entity_poly.pdbx_strand_id
1 'polypeptide(L)' 'MAEYDRLLERFVQQNRIILGSNLVGIYLHGSAAMGCWNPRTSDLDLLVVVNDPP' A
#
# COMPACT_ATOMS: atom_id res chain seq x y z
N MET A 1 8.24 4.31 10.65
CA MET A 1 7.37 4.88 9.61
C MET A 1 8.24 5.55 8.53
N ALA A 2 9.06 6.56 8.87
CA ALA A 2 9.92 7.30 7.92
C ALA A 2 10.77 6.49 6.90
N GLU A 3 11.13 5.24 7.18
CA GLU A 3 12.00 4.44 6.31
C GLU A 3 11.31 4.01 5.00
N TYR A 4 10.00 3.75 5.03
CA TYR A 4 9.27 3.21 3.88
C TYR A 4 8.23 4.17 3.30
N ASP A 5 8.07 5.36 3.88
CA ASP A 5 7.07 6.35 3.44
C ASP A 5 7.23 6.67 1.95
N ARG A 6 8.47 6.84 1.45
CA ARG A 6 8.73 7.07 0.02
C ARG A 6 8.31 5.90 -0.87
N LEU A 7 8.47 4.66 -0.39
CA LEU A 7 8.07 3.47 -1.12
C LEU A 7 6.54 3.42 -1.21
N LEU A 8 5.85 3.66 -0.09
CA LEU A 8 4.38 3.68 -0.03
C LEU A 8 3.80 4.82 -0.87
N GLU A 9 4.36 6.03 -0.77
CA GLU A 9 3.97 7.17 -1.60
C GLU A 9 4.11 6.84 -3.09
N ARG A 10 5.26 6.31 -3.49
CA ARG A 10 5.48 5.91 -4.90
C ARG A 10 4.50 4.82 -5.33
N PHE A 11 4.25 3.81 -4.49
CA PHE A 11 3.29 2.75 -4.78
C PHE A 11 1.89 3.32 -5.01
N VAL A 12 1.44 4.24 -4.14
CA VAL A 12 0.15 4.93 -4.28
C VAL A 12 0.08 5.75 -5.55
N GLN A 13 1.11 6.55 -5.85
CA GLN A 13 1.12 7.38 -7.07
C GLN A 13 1.09 6.53 -8.34
N GLN A 14 1.87 5.45 -8.39
CA GLN A 14 1.89 4.56 -9.56
C GLN A 14 0.54 3.86 -9.74
N ASN A 15 -0.08 3.35 -8.68
CA ASN A 15 -1.40 2.71 -8.79
C ASN A 15 -2.50 3.71 -9.18
N ARG A 16 -2.46 4.96 -8.72
CA ARG A 16 -3.37 6.02 -9.18
C ARG A 16 -3.26 6.25 -10.69
N ILE A 17 -2.03 6.21 -11.24
CA ILE A 17 -1.80 6.38 -12.68
C ILE A 17 -2.27 5.15 -13.46
N ILE A 18 -1.94 3.95 -12.99
CA ILE A 18 -2.24 2.69 -13.69
C ILE A 18 -3.74 2.37 -13.68
N LEU A 19 -4.38 2.49 -12.52
CA LEU A 19 -5.77 2.08 -12.30
C LEU A 19 -6.76 3.23 -12.51
N GLY A 20 -6.31 4.48 -12.46
CA GLY A 20 -7.14 5.66 -12.75
C GLY A 20 -8.41 5.71 -11.91
N SER A 21 -9.55 5.91 -12.58
CA SER A 21 -10.87 5.94 -11.95
C SER A 21 -11.35 4.57 -11.45
N ASN A 22 -10.70 3.46 -11.85
CA ASN A 22 -11.02 2.13 -11.36
C ASN A 22 -10.47 1.89 -9.94
N LEU A 23 -9.51 2.71 -9.48
CA LEU A 23 -8.99 2.60 -8.12
C LEU A 23 -10.00 3.13 -7.10
N VAL A 24 -10.47 2.25 -6.22
CA VAL A 24 -11.33 2.62 -5.09
C VAL A 24 -10.51 3.01 -3.87
N GLY A 25 -9.47 2.24 -3.55
CA GLY A 25 -8.63 2.51 -2.38
C GLY A 25 -7.42 1.58 -2.24
N ILE A 26 -6.45 2.05 -1.47
CA ILE A 26 -5.24 1.30 -1.10
C ILE A 26 -5.11 1.37 0.41
N TYR A 27 -4.97 0.22 1.07
CA TYR A 27 -4.93 0.11 2.52
C TYR A 27 -3.67 -0.62 2.97
N LEU A 28 -2.97 -0.05 3.95
CA LEU A 28 -1.90 -0.71 4.66
C LEU A 28 -2.49 -1.71 5.65
N HIS A 29 -1.99 -2.94 5.62
CA HIS A 29 -2.40 -4.00 6.53
C HIS A 29 -1.21 -4.60 7.27
N GLY A 30 -1.46 -5.67 8.02
CA GLY A 30 -0.44 -6.46 8.68
C GLY A 30 0.36 -5.70 9.73
N SER A 31 1.60 -6.12 9.94
CA SER A 31 2.41 -5.71 11.09
C SER A 31 2.69 -4.20 11.14
N ALA A 32 2.79 -3.56 9.97
CA ALA A 32 2.99 -2.12 9.82
C ALA A 32 1.78 -1.30 10.28
N ALA A 33 0.56 -1.85 10.19
CA ALA A 33 -0.67 -1.20 10.65
C ALA A 33 -1.06 -1.59 12.10
N MET A 34 -0.67 -2.78 12.55
CA MET A 34 -1.09 -3.34 13.85
C MET A 34 -0.14 -3.02 15.02
N GLY A 35 0.94 -2.28 14.79
CA GLY A 35 1.89 -1.88 15.83
C GLY A 35 2.90 -2.97 16.23
N CYS A 36 3.04 -4.02 15.44
CA CYS A 36 4.00 -5.12 15.66
C CYS A 36 5.08 -5.19 14.56
N TRP A 37 5.41 -4.05 13.96
CA TRP A 37 6.41 -3.92 12.90
C TRP A 37 7.82 -4.29 13.35
N ASN A 38 8.53 -5.11 12.58
CA ASN A 38 9.95 -5.38 12.72
C ASN A 38 10.70 -5.04 11.42
N PRO A 39 11.50 -3.97 11.38
CA PRO A 39 12.16 -3.51 10.15
C PRO A 39 13.17 -4.51 9.55
N ARG A 40 13.60 -5.52 10.32
CA ARG A 40 14.53 -6.54 9.83
C ARG A 40 13.87 -7.75 9.19
N THR A 41 12.59 -7.99 9.46
CA THR A 41 11.92 -9.25 9.08
C THR A 41 10.51 -9.08 8.55
N SER A 42 9.84 -7.98 8.88
CA SER A 42 8.48 -7.70 8.40
C SER A 42 8.49 -7.30 6.93
N ASP A 43 7.48 -7.76 6.23
CA ASP A 43 7.05 -7.32 4.92
C ASP A 43 5.94 -6.27 5.01
N LEU A 44 5.66 -5.59 3.90
CA LEU A 44 4.58 -4.61 3.79
C LEU A 44 3.36 -5.23 3.10
N ASP A 45 2.28 -5.41 3.86
CA ASP A 45 1.01 -5.90 3.35
C ASP A 45 0.15 -4.75 2.83
N LEU A 46 -0.25 -4.82 1.56
CA LEU A 46 -1.10 -3.82 0.91
C LEU A 46 -2.32 -4.48 0.27
N LEU A 47 -3.50 -3.93 0.56
CA LEU A 47 -4.76 -4.32 -0.09
C LEU A 47 -5.16 -3.22 -1.08
N VAL A 48 -5.38 -3.60 -2.33
CA VAL A 48 -5.85 -2.69 -3.40
C VAL A 48 -7.27 -3.10 -3.78
N VAL A 49 -8.20 -2.14 -3.70
CA VAL A 49 -9.60 -2.35 -4.08
C VAL A 49 -9.86 -1.62 -5.40
N VAL A 50 -10.42 -2.34 -6.36
CA VAL A 50 -10.83 -1.83 -7.67
C VAL A 50 -12.33 -2.04 -7.88
N ASN A 51 -12.95 -1.17 -8.67
CA ASN A 51 -14.40 -1.22 -8.92
C ASN A 51 -14.76 -2.36 -9.88
N ASP A 52 -13.93 -2.57 -10.89
CA ASP A 52 -14.10 -3.57 -11.94
C ASP A 52 -12.80 -4.37 -12.13
N PRO A 53 -12.87 -5.64 -12.60
CA PRO A 53 -11.68 -6.40 -12.96
C PRO A 53 -10.80 -5.64 -13.98
N PRO A 54 -9.47 -5.66 -13.83
CA PRO A 54 -8.54 -4.98 -14.74
C PRO A 54 -8.44 -5.63 -16.12
#